data_AF-A0A947NLA2-F1
#
_entry.id   AF-A0A947NLA2-F1
#
_cell.length_a   1.000
_cell.length_b   1.000
_cell.length_c   1.000
_cell.angle_alpha   90.00
_cell.angle_beta   90.00
_cell.angle_gamma   90.00
#
_symmetry.space_group_name_H-M   'P 1'
#
loop_
_entity.id
_entity.type
_entity.pdbx_description
1 polymer ?
#
loop_
_entity_poly.entity_id
_entity_poly.type
_entity_poly.pdbx_seq_one_letter_code
_entity_poly.pdbx_strand_id
1 'polypeptide(L)'
;ILRAGFAEYAGTFQAGDPTGLYRSALSLIADRSPSYREHLYALPIARAYVFGEETLPDPDVDRLREAGIDVRVVPRAGHGMMTDNPAGFATVLADAIEQVG
;
A
#
# COMPACT_ATOMS: atom_id res chain seq x y z
N ILE A 1 9.02 -20.64 10.90
CA ILE A 1 8.35 -19.36 11.27
C ILE A 1 8.64 -18.21 10.28
N LEU A 2 9.50 -18.36 9.26
CA LEU A 2 9.67 -17.30 8.26
C LEU A 2 9.41 -17.85 6.85
N ARG A 3 8.27 -17.45 6.26
CA ARG A 3 7.92 -17.68 4.84
C ARG A 3 8.43 -16.52 3.98
N ALA A 4 8.56 -16.78 2.68
CA ALA A 4 9.21 -16.01 1.61
C ALA A 4 9.09 -14.47 1.64
N GLY A 5 8.02 -13.89 2.18
CA GLY A 5 7.83 -12.43 2.21
C GLY A 5 8.90 -11.65 2.98
N PHE A 6 9.62 -12.25 3.94
CA PHE A 6 10.66 -11.54 4.70
C PHE A 6 12.00 -11.39 3.97
N ALA A 7 12.29 -12.17 2.93
CA ALA A 7 13.59 -12.10 2.27
C ALA A 7 13.81 -10.74 1.59
N GLU A 8 12.76 -10.20 0.97
CA GLU A 8 12.80 -8.86 0.38
C GLU A 8 13.04 -7.79 1.43
N TYR A 9 12.29 -7.84 2.55
CA TYR A 9 12.46 -6.90 3.65
C TYR A 9 13.84 -7.02 4.32
N ALA A 10 14.35 -8.24 4.50
CA ALA A 10 15.65 -8.46 5.14
C ALA A 10 16.78 -7.76 4.37
N GLY A 11 16.77 -7.82 3.04
CA GLY A 11 17.73 -7.09 2.22
C GLY A 11 17.61 -5.58 2.40
N THR A 12 16.38 -5.04 2.39
CA THR A 12 16.13 -3.61 2.65
C THR A 12 16.61 -3.17 4.04
N PHE A 13 16.33 -3.94 5.08
CA PHE A 13 16.76 -3.63 6.45
C PHE A 13 18.28 -3.73 6.61
N GLN A 14 18.94 -4.68 5.94
CA GLN A 14 20.40 -4.80 5.95
C GLN A 14 21.10 -3.63 5.23
N ALA A 15 20.50 -3.13 4.15
CA ALA A 15 21.04 -2.01 3.38
C ALA A 15 20.73 -0.62 3.97
N GLY A 16 19.74 -0.53 4.87
CA GLY A 16 19.29 0.73 5.45
C GLY A 16 20.21 1.28 6.54
N ASP A 17 20.31 2.61 6.63
CA ASP A 17 20.97 3.26 7.77
C ASP A 17 20.19 2.96 9.07
N PRO A 18 20.83 2.41 10.13
CA PRO A 18 20.15 2.03 11.35
C PRO A 18 19.41 3.19 12.03
N THR A 19 19.96 4.40 11.96
CA THR A 19 19.33 5.59 12.54
C THR A 19 18.12 6.01 11.73
N GLY A 20 18.22 5.95 10.40
CA GLY A 20 17.12 6.16 9.47
C GLY A 20 15.97 5.19 9.72
N LEU A 21 16.26 3.89 9.83
CA LEU A 21 15.28 2.85 10.13
C LEU A 21 14.58 3.09 11.49
N TYR A 22 15.35 3.36 12.53
CA TYR A 22 14.81 3.67 13.86
C TYR A 22 13.89 4.91 13.83
N ARG A 23 14.32 5.99 13.18
CA ARG A 23 13.52 7.22 13.05
C ARG A 23 12.26 7.00 12.21
N SER A 24 12.34 6.22 11.14
CA SER A 24 11.16 5.85 10.34
C SER A 24 10.16 5.05 11.16
N ALA A 25 10.62 4.09 11.97
CA ALA A 25 9.75 3.32 12.85
C ALA A 25 9.09 4.20 13.92
N LEU A 26 9.85 5.09 14.59
CA LEU A 26 9.29 6.06 15.53
C LEU A 26 8.28 6.99 14.86
N SER A 27 8.61 7.50 13.68
CA SER A 27 7.72 8.34 12.90
C SER A 27 6.43 7.59 12.59
N LEU A 28 6.49 6.33 12.16
CA LEU A 28 5.31 5.56 11.78
C LEU A 28 4.27 5.45 12.91
N ILE A 29 4.72 5.30 14.16
CA ILE A 29 3.84 5.18 15.34
C ILE A 29 3.51 6.52 16.00
N ALA A 30 4.14 7.61 15.59
CA ALA A 30 3.88 8.92 16.14
C ALA A 30 2.43 9.34 15.88
N ASP A 31 1.82 9.94 16.90
CA ASP A 31 0.46 10.48 16.78
C ASP A 31 0.40 11.57 15.70
N ARG A 32 -0.71 11.61 14.97
CA ARG A 32 -0.92 12.53 13.85
C ARG A 32 -2.34 13.04 13.84
N SER A 33 -2.46 14.36 13.83
CA SER A 33 -3.70 15.07 13.64
C SER A 33 -3.51 16.15 12.56
N PRO A 34 -4.14 16.00 11.37
CA PRO A 34 -4.98 14.87 10.96
C PRO A 34 -4.15 13.60 10.66
N SER A 35 -4.77 12.44 10.80
CA SER A 35 -4.22 11.12 10.47
C SER A 35 -3.89 11.01 8.98
N TYR A 36 -3.07 10.02 8.61
CA TYR A 36 -2.79 9.75 7.19
C TYR A 36 -4.04 9.42 6.39
N ARG A 37 -5.02 8.74 7.00
CA ARG A 37 -6.29 8.42 6.37
C ARG A 37 -7.11 9.68 6.10
N GLU A 38 -7.18 10.60 7.07
CA GLU A 38 -7.86 11.88 6.88
C GLU A 38 -7.18 12.73 5.81
N HIS A 39 -5.84 12.75 5.77
CA HIS A 39 -5.10 13.38 4.69
C HIS A 39 -5.45 12.76 3.33
N LEU A 40 -5.42 11.44 3.21
CA LEU A 40 -5.85 10.74 2.00
C LEU A 40 -7.26 11.17 1.61
N TYR A 41 -8.19 11.23 2.58
CA TYR A 41 -9.59 11.61 2.35
C TYR A 41 -9.79 13.06 1.89
N ALA A 42 -8.91 13.96 2.31
CA ALA A 42 -8.98 15.38 1.98
C ALA A 42 -8.27 15.75 0.65
N LEU A 43 -7.52 14.83 0.04
CA LEU A 43 -6.81 15.13 -1.20
C LEU A 43 -7.80 15.50 -2.34
N PRO A 44 -7.61 16.64 -3.02
CA PRO A 44 -8.53 17.15 -4.05
C PRO A 44 -8.28 16.54 -5.44
N ILE A 45 -7.52 15.46 -5.51
CA ILE A 45 -7.16 14.72 -6.73
C ILE A 45 -7.83 13.35 -6.69
N ALA A 46 -7.98 12.72 -7.86
CA ALA A 46 -8.41 11.33 -7.89
C ALA A 46 -7.42 10.44 -7.14
N ARG A 47 -7.94 9.46 -6.38
CA ARG A 47 -7.15 8.57 -5.54
C ARG A 47 -7.59 7.13 -5.75
N ALA A 48 -6.62 6.28 -6.02
CA ALA A 48 -6.80 4.83 -6.00
C ALA A 48 -6.01 4.22 -4.84
N TYR A 49 -6.57 3.19 -4.21
CA TYR A 49 -5.89 2.33 -3.24
C TYR A 49 -5.88 0.90 -3.77
N VAL A 50 -4.71 0.26 -3.74
CA VAL A 50 -4.51 -1.05 -4.38
C VAL A 50 -4.23 -2.10 -3.31
N PHE A 51 -5.00 -3.19 -3.33
CA PHE A 51 -4.80 -4.38 -2.50
C PHE A 51 -4.27 -5.55 -3.33
N GLY A 52 -3.55 -6.46 -2.69
CA GLY A 52 -3.30 -7.79 -3.23
C GLY A 52 -4.49 -8.70 -2.91
N GLU A 53 -4.92 -9.54 -3.83
CA GLU A 53 -6.02 -10.48 -3.61
C GLU A 53 -5.80 -11.36 -2.37
N GLU A 54 -4.56 -11.76 -2.09
CA GLU A 54 -4.21 -12.63 -0.95
C GLU A 54 -4.18 -11.87 0.39
N THR A 55 -4.28 -10.54 0.37
CA THR A 55 -4.42 -9.73 1.60
C THR A 55 -5.88 -9.51 2.01
N LEU A 56 -6.83 -10.05 1.25
CA LEU A 56 -8.26 -9.93 1.51
C LEU A 56 -8.82 -11.16 2.24
N PRO A 57 -9.92 -11.01 3.01
CA PRO A 57 -10.71 -9.79 3.22
C PRO A 57 -10.05 -8.79 4.17
N ASP A 58 -10.28 -7.50 3.94
CA ASP A 58 -9.88 -6.39 4.82
C ASP A 58 -11.04 -5.39 4.95
N PRO A 59 -11.43 -4.97 6.17
CA PRO A 59 -12.53 -4.02 6.37
C PRO A 59 -12.28 -2.64 5.75
N ASP A 60 -11.02 -2.27 5.49
CA ASP A 60 -10.71 -1.00 4.85
C ASP A 60 -11.12 -0.97 3.37
N VAL A 61 -11.35 -2.12 2.72
CA VAL A 61 -11.91 -2.15 1.36
C VAL A 61 -13.23 -1.38 1.28
N ASP A 62 -14.15 -1.66 2.20
CA ASP A 62 -15.46 -1.02 2.20
C ASP A 62 -15.36 0.43 2.71
N ARG A 63 -14.57 0.66 3.77
CA ARG A 63 -14.38 2.03 4.33
C ARG A 63 -13.76 2.99 3.32
N LEU A 64 -12.82 2.53 2.50
CA LEU A 64 -12.18 3.34 1.47
C LEU A 64 -13.19 3.68 0.36
N ARG A 65 -13.97 2.69 -0.10
CA ARG A 65 -15.03 2.91 -1.09
C ARG A 65 -16.09 3.89 -0.60
N GLU A 66 -16.53 3.76 0.64
CA GLU A 66 -17.47 4.69 1.28
C GLU A 66 -16.92 6.13 1.33
N ALA A 67 -15.60 6.28 1.46
CA ALA A 67 -14.90 7.56 1.43
C ALA A 67 -14.58 8.07 0.00
N GLY A 68 -15.14 7.45 -1.05
CA GLY A 68 -14.94 7.84 -2.44
C GLY A 68 -13.57 7.50 -3.00
N ILE A 69 -12.83 6.58 -2.38
CA ILE A 69 -11.56 6.06 -2.91
C ILE A 69 -11.86 4.95 -3.92
N ASP A 70 -11.22 5.01 -5.09
CA ASP A 70 -11.21 3.88 -6.01
C ASP A 70 -10.36 2.74 -5.42
N VAL A 71 -10.96 1.57 -5.23
CA VAL A 71 -10.28 0.41 -4.63
C VAL A 71 -10.07 -0.65 -5.70
N ARG A 72 -8.80 -0.91 -6.01
CA ARG A 72 -8.36 -1.90 -7.01
C ARG A 72 -7.70 -3.09 -6.35
N VAL A 73 -7.70 -4.23 -7.04
CA VAL A 73 -7.11 -5.48 -6.54
C VAL A 73 -6.19 -6.09 -7.59
N VAL A 74 -4.97 -6.43 -7.20
CA VAL A 74 -4.03 -7.20 -8.03
C VAL A 74 -4.28 -8.69 -7.77
N PRO A 75 -4.64 -9.47 -8.81
CA PRO A 75 -4.92 -10.89 -8.66
C PRO A 75 -3.65 -11.69 -8.33
N ARG A 76 -3.80 -12.77 -7.54
CA ARG A 76 -2.71 -13.70 -7.17
C ARG A 76 -1.49 -12.97 -6.58
N ALA A 77 -1.73 -12.02 -5.69
CA ALA A 77 -0.68 -11.22 -5.06
C ALA A 77 -0.98 -10.95 -3.58
N GLY A 78 0.06 -10.96 -2.76
CA GLY A 78 0.03 -10.48 -1.38
C GLY A 78 0.35 -8.97 -1.30
N HIS A 79 0.96 -8.53 -0.20
CA HIS A 79 1.32 -7.12 -0.02
C HIS A 79 2.42 -6.66 -1.01
N GLY A 80 3.35 -7.55 -1.35
CA GLY A 80 4.43 -7.32 -2.32
C GLY A 80 3.97 -7.44 -3.77
N MET A 81 2.88 -6.77 -4.14
CA MET A 81 2.20 -6.95 -5.45
C MET A 81 3.13 -6.76 -6.66
N MET A 82 4.08 -5.84 -6.55
CA MET A 82 5.07 -5.55 -7.58
C MET A 82 6.06 -6.70 -7.83
N THR A 83 6.26 -7.57 -6.85
CA THR A 83 7.06 -8.80 -6.98
C THR A 83 6.17 -9.98 -7.34
N ASP A 84 5.04 -10.16 -6.66
CA ASP A 84 4.17 -11.33 -6.81
C ASP A 84 3.53 -11.39 -8.20
N ASN A 85 3.07 -10.25 -8.72
CA ASN A 85 2.46 -10.13 -10.04
C ASN A 85 2.79 -8.77 -10.69
N PRO A 86 4.01 -8.59 -11.24
CA PRO A 86 4.47 -7.32 -11.79
C PRO A 86 3.59 -6.82 -12.94
N ALA A 87 3.15 -7.73 -13.81
CA ALA A 87 2.28 -7.39 -14.94
C ALA A 87 0.89 -6.96 -14.48
N GLY A 88 0.28 -7.70 -13.55
CA GLY A 88 -1.01 -7.35 -12.98
C GLY A 88 -0.98 -6.02 -12.22
N PHE A 89 0.10 -5.77 -11.46
CA PHE A 89 0.31 -4.49 -10.80
C PHE A 89 0.41 -3.32 -11.80
N ALA A 90 1.18 -3.49 -12.88
CA ALA A 90 1.33 -2.47 -13.92
C ALA A 90 0.00 -2.16 -14.63
N THR A 91 -0.79 -3.18 -14.97
CA THR A 91 -2.12 -2.99 -15.57
C THR A 91 -3.05 -2.24 -14.63
N VAL A 92 -3.14 -2.66 -13.36
CA VAL A 92 -3.99 -1.98 -12.36
C VAL A 92 -3.59 -0.51 -12.19
N LEU A 93 -2.29 -0.21 -12.20
CA LEU A 93 -1.80 1.15 -12.09
C LEU A 93 -2.12 2.00 -13.32
N ALA A 94 -1.93 1.46 -14.53
CA ALA A 94 -2.28 2.14 -15.77
C ALA A 94 -3.78 2.49 -15.79
N ASP A 95 -4.64 1.52 -15.51
CA ASP A 95 -6.09 1.71 -15.47
C ASP A 95 -6.52 2.71 -14.38
N ALA A 96 -5.79 2.78 -13.26
CA ALA A 96 -6.05 3.74 -12.18
C ALA A 96 -5.68 5.17 -12.56
N ILE A 97 -4.61 5.36 -13.35
CA ILE A 97 -4.15 6.67 -13.79
C ILE A 97 -4.99 7.17 -14.97
N GLU A 98 -5.35 6.30 -15.92
CA GLU A 98 -6.11 6.68 -17.11
C GLU A 98 -7.56 7.08 -16.80
N GLN A 99 -8.17 6.55 -15.74
CA GLN A 99 -9.50 6.98 -15.28
C GLN A 99 -9.54 8.39 -14.68
N VAL A 100 -8.39 9.04 -14.52
CA VAL A 100 -8.26 10.42 -13.99
C VAL A 100 -8.25 11.47 -15.12
N GLY A 101 -8.24 11.05 -16.39
CA GLY A 101 -8.31 11.92 -17.58
C GLY A 101 -9.71 12.07 -18.14
#